data_AF-A0A358D1P7-F1
#
_entry.id   AF-A0A358D1P7-F1
#
_cell.length_a   1.000
_cell.length_b   1.000
_cell.length_c   1.000
_cell.angle_alpha   90.00
_cell.angle_beta   90.00
_cell.angle_gamma   90.00
#
_symmetry.space_group_name_H-M   'P 1'
#
loop_
_entity.id
_entity.type
_entity.pdbx_description
1 polymer ?
#
loop_
_entity_poly.entity_id
_entity_poly.type
_entity_poly.pdbx_seq_one_letter_code
_entity_poly.pdbx_strand_id
1 'polypeptide(L)'
;MNMSKKANTFQTPIGTRDLLPGESARWEAVVEVFGSVASRSGFALVDTPLFEDIGVFSRIGEGTDVVGKEMYEFHDRSDRHM
;
A
#
# COMPACT_ATOMS: atom_id res chain seq x y z
N MET A 1 -26.96 35.97 -1.08
CA MET A 1 -27.09 35.23 -2.35
C MET A 1 -25.99 34.17 -2.38
N ASN A 2 -26.40 32.90 -2.41
CA ASN A 2 -25.66 31.65 -2.66
C ASN A 2 -24.41 31.28 -1.85
N MET A 3 -24.63 30.60 -0.71
CA MET A 3 -23.74 29.53 -0.27
C MET A 3 -24.01 28.30 -1.15
N SER A 4 -23.16 28.05 -2.14
CA SER A 4 -23.18 26.78 -2.88
C SER A 4 -22.59 25.69 -1.99
N LYS A 5 -23.45 24.89 -1.35
CA LYS A 5 -23.07 23.59 -0.79
C LYS A 5 -22.61 22.71 -1.96
N LYS A 6 -21.30 22.60 -2.19
CA LYS A 6 -20.76 21.49 -2.98
C LYS A 6 -21.21 20.20 -2.30
N ALA A 7 -22.01 19.39 -2.98
CA ALA A 7 -22.19 18.00 -2.58
C ALA A 7 -20.79 17.37 -2.60
N ASN A 8 -20.24 17.06 -1.43
CA ASN A 8 -18.98 16.36 -1.31
C ASN A 8 -19.22 14.92 -1.77
N THR A 9 -19.05 14.67 -3.08
CA THR A 9 -18.93 13.32 -3.59
C THR A 9 -17.64 12.75 -3.05
N PHE A 10 -17.72 11.65 -2.29
CA PHE A 10 -16.52 10.92 -1.89
C PHE A 10 -15.77 10.48 -3.15
N GLN A 11 -14.46 10.72 -3.21
CA GLN A 11 -13.59 10.35 -4.32
C GLN A 11 -12.45 9.50 -3.79
N THR A 12 -12.09 8.48 -4.56
CA THR A 12 -10.95 7.62 -4.27
C THR A 12 -9.66 8.45 -4.33
N PRO A 13 -8.77 8.38 -3.31
CA PRO A 13 -7.47 9.02 -3.38
C PRO A 13 -6.68 8.60 -4.62
N ILE A 14 -5.94 9.54 -5.20
CA ILE A 14 -5.06 9.26 -6.35
C ILE A 14 -4.07 8.16 -5.96
N GLY A 15 -3.90 7.17 -6.84
CA GLY A 15 -3.02 6.02 -6.61
C GLY A 15 -3.69 4.87 -5.86
N THR A 16 -4.94 5.01 -5.40
CA THR A 16 -5.70 3.93 -4.77
C THR A 16 -6.84 3.45 -5.66
N ARG A 17 -7.26 2.20 -5.49
CA ARG A 17 -8.43 1.63 -6.17
C ARG A 17 -9.03 0.49 -5.35
N ASP A 18 -10.33 0.31 -5.47
CA ASP A 18 -11.01 -0.89 -4.97
C ASP A 18 -10.76 -2.07 -5.90
N LEU A 19 -10.62 -3.28 -5.34
CA LEU A 19 -10.66 -4.53 -6.10
C LEU A 19 -12.06 -5.13 -5.96
N LEU A 20 -12.83 -5.09 -7.05
CA LEU A 20 -14.22 -5.54 -7.04
C LEU A 20 -14.35 -7.06 -7.25
N PRO A 21 -15.52 -7.66 -6.95
CA PRO A 21 -15.79 -9.06 -7.25
C PRO A 21 -15.48 -9.40 -8.72
N GLY A 22 -14.81 -10.53 -8.93
CA GLY A 22 -14.25 -10.92 -10.22
C GLY A 22 -12.79 -10.50 -10.40
N GLU A 23 -12.40 -9.29 -10.01
CA GLU A 23 -10.98 -8.89 -9.96
C GLU A 23 -10.31 -9.45 -8.71
N SER A 24 -10.95 -9.28 -7.55
CA SER A 24 -10.48 -9.83 -6.29
C SER A 24 -10.36 -11.36 -6.35
N ALA A 25 -11.31 -12.04 -7.02
CA ALA A 25 -11.28 -13.49 -7.19
C ALA A 25 -10.04 -13.97 -7.98
N ARG A 26 -9.61 -13.19 -9.00
CA ARG A 26 -8.37 -13.51 -9.74
C ARG A 26 -7.13 -13.26 -8.88
N TRP A 27 -7.14 -12.20 -8.08
CA TRP A 27 -6.06 -11.91 -7.13
C TRP A 27 -5.91 -13.03 -6.09
N GLU A 28 -7.00 -13.44 -5.47
CA GLU A 28 -7.05 -14.56 -4.51
C GLU A 28 -6.47 -15.84 -5.11
N ALA A 29 -6.88 -16.19 -6.34
CA ALA A 29 -6.36 -17.38 -7.02
C ALA A 29 -4.83 -17.33 -7.23
N VAL A 30 -4.27 -16.17 -7.57
CA VAL A 30 -2.82 -16.01 -7.72
C VAL A 30 -2.11 -16.18 -6.38
N VAL A 31 -2.61 -15.55 -5.32
CA VAL A 31 -2.03 -15.65 -3.98
C VAL A 31 -2.08 -17.09 -3.46
N GLU A 32 -3.19 -17.79 -3.67
CA GLU A 32 -3.36 -19.20 -3.28
C GLU A 32 -2.36 -20.11 -3.98
N VAL A 33 -2.24 -20.00 -5.31
CA VAL A 33 -1.30 -20.81 -6.09
C VAL A 33 0.13 -20.54 -5.62
N PHE A 34 0.52 -19.28 -5.48
CA PHE A 34 1.84 -18.89 -5.00
C PHE A 34 2.13 -19.45 -3.61
N GLY A 35 1.21 -19.24 -2.65
CA GLY A 35 1.34 -19.74 -1.28
C GLY A 35 1.46 -21.26 -1.21
N SER A 36 0.72 -21.98 -2.06
CA SER A 36 0.82 -23.45 -2.16
C SER A 36 2.21 -23.92 -2.61
N VAL A 37 2.84 -23.20 -3.56
CA VAL A 37 4.16 -23.54 -4.09
C VAL A 37 5.25 -23.20 -3.07
N ALA A 38 5.16 -22.01 -2.47
CA ALA A 38 6.10 -21.53 -1.47
C ALA A 38 6.15 -22.45 -0.23
N SER A 39 4.99 -22.84 0.29
CA SER A 39 4.89 -23.73 1.45
C SER A 39 5.49 -25.11 1.23
N ARG A 40 5.30 -25.71 0.04
CA ARG A 40 5.96 -26.99 -0.33
C ARG A 40 7.48 -26.87 -0.42
N SER A 41 7.99 -25.66 -0.56
CA SER A 41 9.42 -25.36 -0.62
C SER A 41 9.99 -24.92 0.73
N GLY A 42 9.20 -25.00 1.82
CA GLY A 42 9.63 -24.67 3.18
C GLY A 42 9.54 -23.19 3.55
N PHE A 43 8.92 -22.35 2.71
CA PHE A 43 8.70 -20.94 3.02
C PHE A 43 7.38 -20.74 3.76
N ALA A 44 7.34 -19.73 4.63
CA ALA A 44 6.14 -19.28 5.33
C ALA A 44 5.84 -17.83 4.97
N LEU A 45 4.57 -17.45 5.05
CA LEU A 45 4.15 -16.06 4.87
C LEU A 45 4.73 -15.20 6.01
N VAL A 46 5.33 -14.08 5.63
CA VAL A 46 5.60 -12.95 6.52
C VAL A 46 4.70 -11.82 6.05
N ASP A 47 3.85 -11.34 6.95
CA ASP A 47 3.00 -10.17 6.72
C ASP A 47 3.63 -8.97 7.44
N THR A 48 4.05 -7.97 6.66
CA THR A 48 4.73 -6.78 7.18
C THR A 48 3.74 -5.62 7.32
N PRO A 49 3.99 -4.67 8.23
CA PRO A 49 3.20 -3.44 8.31
C PRO A 49 3.06 -2.72 6.96
N LEU A 50 1.89 -2.12 6.72
CA LEU A 50 1.61 -1.35 5.50
C LEU A 50 2.37 -0.02 5.45
N PHE A 51 2.68 0.53 6.63
CA PHE A 51 3.48 1.74 6.82
C PHE A 51 4.55 1.44 7.87
N GLU A 52 5.73 2.01 7.69
CA GLU A 52 6.90 1.81 8.56
C GLU A 52 7.51 3.17 8.88
N ASP A 53 8.37 3.23 9.91
CA ASP A 53 9.15 4.44 10.18
C ASP A 53 10.11 4.73 9.02
N ILE A 54 10.20 5.98 8.58
CA ILE A 54 11.05 6.38 7.44
C ILE A 54 12.51 5.93 7.61
N GLY A 55 13.00 5.87 8.86
CA GLY A 55 14.35 5.45 9.21
C GLY A 55 14.66 3.98 8.91
N VAL A 56 13.64 3.13 8.68
CA VAL A 56 13.81 1.77 8.15
C VAL A 56 14.40 1.82 6.75
N PHE A 57 13.95 2.77 5.92
CA PHE A 57 14.36 2.88 4.51
C PHE A 57 15.54 3.82 4.30
N SER A 58 15.71 4.86 5.11
CA SER A 58 16.83 5.82 4.98
C SER A 58 18.21 5.14 5.07
N ARG A 59 18.28 3.96 5.72
CA ARG A 59 19.51 3.18 5.87
C ARG A 59 19.91 2.40 4.63
N ILE A 60 18.98 2.17 3.70
CA ILE A 60 19.21 1.40 2.46
C ILE A 60 19.91 2.28 1.40
N GLY A 61 19.93 3.60 1.61
CA GLY A 61 20.64 4.60 0.81
C GLY A 61 19.76 5.31 -0.21
N GLU A 62 19.95 6.62 -0.37
CA GLU A 62 19.27 7.51 -1.33
C GLU A 62 19.42 7.07 -2.80
N GLY A 63 20.26 6.07 -3.09
CA GLY A 63 20.59 5.62 -4.45
C GLY A 63 19.66 4.56 -5.05
N THR A 64 18.63 4.11 -4.34
CA THR A 64 17.62 3.20 -4.92
C THR A 64 16.48 4.00 -5.53
N ASP A 65 16.03 3.63 -6.73
CA ASP A 65 14.92 4.32 -7.41
C ASP A 65 13.62 4.33 -6.58
N VAL A 66 13.43 3.34 -5.71
CA VAL A 66 12.27 3.24 -4.81
C VAL A 66 12.26 4.37 -3.78
N VAL A 67 13.40 4.64 -3.13
CA VAL A 67 13.49 5.67 -2.07
C VAL A 67 13.41 7.08 -2.66
N GLY A 68 14.03 7.31 -3.81
CA GLY A 68 14.14 8.67 -4.37
C GLY A 68 12.92 9.19 -5.14
N LYS A 69 12.04 8.31 -5.64
CA LYS A 69 10.98 8.72 -6.59
C LYS A 69 9.60 8.11 -6.33
N GLU A 70 9.52 6.97 -5.66
CA GLU A 70 8.29 6.16 -5.59
C GLU A 70 7.75 6.00 -4.16
N MET A 71 8.45 6.47 -3.13
CA MET A 71 8.03 6.37 -1.74
C MET A 71 6.92 7.37 -1.41
N TYR A 72 5.86 6.89 -0.76
CA TYR A 72 4.80 7.75 -0.24
C TYR A 72 5.07 8.06 1.23
N GLU A 73 5.60 9.25 1.49
CA GLU A 73 5.89 9.74 2.83
C GLU A 73 4.72 10.54 3.40
N PHE A 74 4.42 10.36 4.69
CA PHE A 74 3.41 11.15 5.38
C PHE A 74 3.68 11.26 6.88
N HIS A 75 3.06 12.28 7.50
CA HIS A 75 3.02 12.38 8.95
C HIS A 75 1.74 11.74 9.47
N ASP A 76 1.89 10.82 10.43
CA ASP A 76 0.73 10.24 11.10
C ASP A 76 0.09 11.23 12.09
N ARG A 77 -0.96 10.79 12.80
CA ARG A 77 -1.68 11.66 13.75
C ARG A 77 -0.84 12.15 14.93
N SER A 78 0.29 11.50 15.22
CA SER A 78 1.23 11.87 16.29
C SER A 78 2.44 12.63 15.74
N ASP A 79 2.37 13.10 14.48
CA ASP A 79 3.45 13.81 13.80
C ASP A 79 4.73 12.98 13.62
N ARG A 80 4.60 11.66 13.56
CA ARG A 80 5.71 10.77 13.19
C ARG A 80 5.82 10.67 11.68
N HIS A 81 7.05 10.73 11.17
CA HIS A 81 7.36 10.60 9.75
C HIS A 81 7.40 9.11 9.36
N MET A 82 6.41 8.71 8.56
CA MET A 82 6.26 7.38 7.98
C MET A 82 6.69 7.40 6.51
#